data_AF-A0ABC9NAV9-F1
#
_entry.id   AF-A0ABC9NAV9-F1
#
_cell.length_a   1.000
_cell.length_b   1.000
_cell.length_c   1.000
_cell.angle_alpha   90.00
_cell.angle_beta   90.00
_cell.angle_gamma   90.00
#
_symmetry.space_group_name_H-M   'P 1'
#
loop_
_entity.id
_entity.type
_entity.pdbx_description
1 polymer ?
#
loop_
_entity_poly.entity_id
_entity_poly.type
_entity_poly.pdbx_seq_one_letter_code
_entity_poly.pdbx_strand_id
1 'polypeptide(L)'
;MSLSDKKSFVRQEPTCPPRGAGESAPKSRILEEKKVQTKNLMCMEKTTGTRTGRKPKNDPADHKYSFRLNAEENTRFEKLLADSGAGNLTLFIKKSIFSGQIKVVKIDKATMDYYIRLTEFHKQFQAVGNNYNQVVRALKNNFGEKRAMALLYKLERLSLELMLICKKVMALTQEYERKWLQK
;
A
#
# COMPACT_ATOMS: atom_id res chain seq x y z
N MET A 1 -63.01 0.00 -3.29
CA MET A 1 -62.70 1.04 -2.29
C MET A 1 -61.25 1.48 -2.50
N SER A 2 -61.10 2.77 -2.76
CA SER A 2 -59.88 3.59 -2.78
C SER A 2 -59.12 3.55 -1.44
N LEU A 3 -57.88 4.03 -1.23
CA LEU A 3 -57.15 5.22 -1.67
C LEU A 3 -55.66 4.95 -1.26
N SER A 4 -54.66 5.03 -2.15
CA SER A 4 -53.68 6.13 -2.28
C SER A 4 -52.72 6.38 -1.11
N ASP A 5 -51.45 5.95 -1.23
CA ASP A 5 -50.30 6.52 -0.50
C ASP A 5 -49.40 7.33 -1.44
N LYS A 6 -49.13 8.59 -1.06
CA LYS A 6 -48.27 9.57 -1.75
C LYS A 6 -47.23 10.11 -0.77
N LYS A 7 -46.02 10.38 -1.31
CA LYS A 7 -44.98 11.35 -0.88
C LYS A 7 -44.18 11.00 0.40
N SER A 8 -42.91 11.37 0.59
CA SER A 8 -41.81 11.91 -0.22
C SER A 8 -40.61 12.21 0.72
N PHE A 9 -39.38 11.95 0.26
CA PHE A 9 -38.15 12.77 0.37
C PHE A 9 -37.47 13.12 1.73
N VAL A 10 -36.14 12.93 1.71
CA VAL A 10 -35.03 13.57 2.47
C VAL A 10 -34.80 13.24 3.95
N ARG A 11 -33.58 12.75 4.24
CA ARG A 11 -32.93 12.85 5.55
C ARG A 11 -31.75 13.81 5.46
N GLN A 12 -31.74 14.72 6.43
CA GLN A 12 -30.78 15.79 6.68
C GLN A 12 -29.55 15.30 7.45
N GLU A 13 -28.45 16.05 7.29
CA GLU A 13 -27.20 16.00 8.05
C GLU A 13 -27.38 16.34 9.55
N PRO A 14 -26.52 15.83 10.46
CA PRO A 14 -26.52 16.21 11.85
C PRO A 14 -25.61 17.42 12.16
N THR A 15 -26.22 18.49 12.67
CA THR A 15 -25.57 19.63 13.34
C THR A 15 -25.26 19.33 14.82
N CYS A 16 -24.09 19.76 15.30
CA CYS A 16 -23.74 19.82 16.73
C CYS A 16 -23.41 21.28 17.16
N PRO A 17 -23.49 21.62 18.47
CA PRO A 17 -24.15 22.84 18.97
C PRO A 17 -23.21 24.01 19.39
N PRO A 18 -23.76 25.21 19.67
CA PRO A 18 -23.00 26.44 19.94
C PRO A 18 -22.80 26.74 21.44
N ARG A 19 -21.83 27.61 21.77
CA ARG A 19 -21.66 28.40 23.02
C ARG A 19 -20.34 29.20 22.88
N GLY A 20 -20.20 30.49 23.18
CA GLY A 20 -21.03 31.58 23.69
C GLY A 20 -20.12 32.82 23.79
N ALA A 21 -20.67 34.02 23.59
CA ALA A 21 -19.98 35.31 23.58
C ALA A 21 -20.33 36.16 24.82
N GLY A 22 -19.44 37.10 25.19
CA GLY A 22 -19.63 38.20 26.17
C GLY A 22 -18.26 38.70 26.67
N GLU A 23 -17.73 39.85 26.20
CA GLU A 23 -17.84 41.23 26.77
C GLU A 23 -16.98 41.45 28.05
N SER A 24 -16.23 42.52 28.35
CA SER A 24 -15.88 43.82 27.72
C SER A 24 -14.88 44.64 28.61
N ALA A 25 -13.84 45.27 28.02
CA ALA A 25 -13.23 46.61 28.32
C ALA A 25 -12.40 46.93 29.64
N PRO A 26 -11.68 48.09 29.79
CA PRO A 26 -10.20 48.20 29.66
C PRO A 26 -9.44 49.10 30.71
N LYS A 27 -8.09 49.26 30.54
CA LYS A 27 -7.09 50.30 30.99
C LYS A 27 -5.85 49.64 31.65
N SER A 28 -4.57 50.03 31.48
CA SER A 28 -3.91 51.28 31.02
C SER A 28 -2.38 51.07 30.77
N ARG A 29 -1.83 51.82 29.78
CA ARG A 29 -0.50 52.49 29.60
C ARG A 29 0.76 51.94 30.34
N ILE A 30 1.96 51.83 29.74
CA ILE A 30 2.94 52.93 29.46
C ILE A 30 4.14 52.43 28.59
N LEU A 31 4.57 53.30 27.64
CA LEU A 31 5.89 53.58 26.99
C LEU A 31 6.63 52.49 26.19
N GLU A 32 6.57 52.51 24.85
CA GLU A 32 7.58 53.06 23.91
C GLU A 32 9.04 52.63 24.15
N GLU A 33 9.64 51.90 23.20
CA GLU A 33 10.64 52.45 22.26
C GLU A 33 11.22 51.38 21.31
N LYS A 34 11.58 51.84 20.10
CA LYS A 34 12.51 51.27 19.09
C LYS A 34 11.98 50.30 18.02
N LYS A 35 11.25 50.91 17.09
CA LYS A 35 11.43 50.86 15.62
C LYS A 35 12.70 50.14 15.13
N VAL A 36 12.56 48.89 14.68
CA VAL A 36 13.35 48.30 13.59
C VAL A 36 12.39 47.65 12.60
N GLN A 37 12.64 47.94 11.34
CA GLN A 37 11.70 47.98 10.24
C GLN A 37 11.55 46.61 9.58
N THR A 38 10.68 45.75 10.12
CA THR A 38 10.29 44.49 9.49
C THR A 38 9.14 44.75 8.51
N LYS A 39 9.45 44.96 7.23
CA LYS A 39 8.43 45.09 6.18
C LYS A 39 7.83 43.71 5.85
N ASN A 40 6.67 43.47 6.46
CA ASN A 40 5.46 42.87 5.92
C ASN A 40 5.57 41.61 5.05
N LEU A 41 5.29 40.49 5.73
CA LEU A 41 4.47 39.39 5.25
C LEU A 41 3.15 39.92 4.67
N MET A 42 2.89 39.65 3.38
CA MET A 42 1.53 39.72 2.83
C MET A 42 1.17 38.36 2.25
N CYS A 43 0.53 37.53 3.08
CA CYS A 43 -0.33 36.45 2.61
C CYS A 43 -1.56 37.10 1.99
N MET A 44 -1.67 37.12 0.66
CA MET A 44 -2.94 37.48 0.03
C MET A 44 -3.90 36.30 0.12
N GLU A 45 -4.92 36.43 0.98
CA GLU A 45 -6.19 35.73 0.85
C GLU A 45 -6.76 35.95 -0.56
N LYS A 46 -6.99 34.87 -1.30
CA LYS A 46 -7.67 34.93 -2.59
C LYS A 46 -9.17 34.88 -2.34
N THR A 47 -9.79 36.04 -2.45
CA THR A 47 -11.24 36.25 -2.53
C THR A 47 -11.88 35.36 -3.60
N THR A 48 -13.06 34.82 -3.24
CA THR A 48 -13.91 33.98 -4.09
C THR A 48 -14.49 34.80 -5.24
N GLY A 49 -13.95 34.60 -6.44
CA GLY A 49 -14.55 35.02 -7.70
C GLY A 49 -14.89 33.79 -8.54
N THR A 50 -16.04 33.81 -9.21
CA THR A 50 -16.57 32.75 -10.09
C THR A 50 -15.53 32.32 -11.12
N ARG A 51 -14.79 31.25 -10.84
CA ARG A 51 -13.72 30.76 -11.73
C ARG A 51 -14.27 29.72 -12.69
N THR A 52 -14.64 30.16 -13.87
CA THR A 52 -14.78 29.26 -15.02
C THR A 52 -13.38 28.87 -15.47
N GLY A 53 -12.93 27.67 -15.09
CA GLY A 53 -11.59 27.17 -15.41
C GLY A 53 -11.22 25.90 -14.63
N ARG A 54 -10.10 25.28 -15.02
CA ARG A 54 -9.58 24.08 -14.34
C ARG A 54 -9.29 24.42 -12.87
N LYS A 55 -9.80 23.60 -11.94
CA LYS A 55 -9.59 23.79 -10.50
C LYS A 55 -8.08 23.91 -10.20
N PRO A 56 -7.65 24.89 -9.40
CA PRO A 56 -6.26 25.04 -9.03
C PRO A 56 -5.77 23.79 -8.30
N LYS A 57 -4.52 23.39 -8.54
CA LYS A 57 -3.92 22.21 -7.92
C LYS A 57 -3.53 22.55 -6.48
N ASN A 58 -3.76 21.63 -5.54
CA ASN A 58 -3.42 21.82 -4.13
C ASN A 58 -1.92 22.04 -3.89
N ASP A 59 -1.06 21.50 -4.75
CA ASP A 59 0.38 21.73 -4.75
C ASP A 59 0.83 22.03 -6.19
N PRO A 60 0.92 23.32 -6.56
CA PRO A 60 1.38 23.72 -7.88
C PRO A 60 2.92 23.61 -7.97
N ALA A 61 3.41 23.06 -9.09
CA ALA A 61 4.85 22.97 -9.33
C ALA A 61 5.38 24.31 -9.84
N ASP A 62 5.60 25.26 -8.93
CA ASP A 62 5.90 26.66 -9.25
C ASP A 62 7.37 26.89 -9.67
N HIS A 63 8.28 25.99 -9.27
CA HIS A 63 9.71 26.12 -9.55
C HIS A 63 10.16 25.20 -10.70
N LYS A 64 10.83 25.80 -11.69
CA LYS A 64 11.46 25.10 -12.81
C LYS A 64 12.97 25.26 -12.74
N TYR A 65 13.67 24.13 -12.73
CA TYR A 65 15.14 24.07 -12.81
C TYR A 65 15.55 23.42 -14.13
N SER A 66 16.47 24.05 -14.85
CA SER A 66 17.10 23.50 -16.05
C SER A 66 18.55 23.15 -15.76
N PHE A 67 18.96 21.92 -16.02
CA PHE A 67 20.35 21.49 -16.00
C PHE A 67 20.77 21.12 -17.43
N ARG A 68 22.05 21.29 -17.72
CA ARG A 68 22.65 20.90 -19.01
C ARG A 68 23.45 19.63 -18.77
N LEU A 69 23.39 18.71 -19.73
CA LEU A 69 24.15 17.47 -19.71
C LEU A 69 25.20 17.52 -20.82
N ASN A 70 26.37 16.96 -20.54
CA ASN A 70 27.37 16.67 -21.56
C ASN A 70 26.95 15.45 -22.41
N ALA A 71 27.58 15.24 -23.56
CA ALA A 71 27.25 14.15 -24.47
C ALA A 71 27.30 12.76 -23.78
N GLU A 72 28.35 12.51 -23.00
CA GLU A 72 28.52 11.24 -22.26
C GLU A 72 27.47 11.06 -21.14
N GLU A 73 27.14 12.14 -20.45
CA GLU A 73 26.13 12.13 -19.38
C GLU A 73 24.74 11.89 -19.94
N ASN A 74 24.45 12.46 -21.12
CA ASN A 74 23.18 12.26 -21.82
C ASN A 74 23.00 10.79 -22.24
N THR A 75 24.05 10.15 -22.77
CA THR A 75 23.97 8.72 -23.12
C THR A 75 23.73 7.83 -21.90
N ARG A 76 24.34 8.14 -20.75
CA ARG A 76 24.09 7.41 -19.50
C ARG A 76 22.65 7.65 -19.00
N PHE A 77 22.17 8.88 -19.10
CA PHE A 77 20.82 9.27 -18.70
C PHE A 77 19.74 8.58 -19.55
N GLU A 78 19.91 8.50 -20.87
CA GLU A 78 19.00 7.80 -21.78
C GLU A 78 18.91 6.29 -21.46
N LYS A 79 20.05 5.66 -21.15
CA LYS A 79 20.08 4.26 -20.71
C LYS A 79 19.27 4.05 -19.42
N LEU A 80 19.48 4.91 -18.42
CA LEU A 80 18.76 4.82 -17.15
C LEU A 80 17.25 5.09 -17.31
N LEU A 81 16.87 5.97 -18.24
CA LEU A 81 15.47 6.22 -18.57
C LEU A 81 14.81 4.99 -19.19
N ALA A 82 15.49 4.35 -20.15
CA ALA A 82 15.02 3.13 -20.80
C ALA A 82 14.84 2.00 -19.77
N ASP A 83 15.83 1.81 -18.89
CA ASP A 83 15.79 0.77 -17.85
C ASP A 83 14.69 1.04 -16.80
N SER A 84 14.39 2.31 -16.51
CA SER A 84 13.37 2.67 -15.52
C SER A 84 11.94 2.56 -16.05
N GLY A 85 11.72 2.44 -17.36
CA GLY A 85 10.38 2.37 -17.98
C GLY A 85 9.49 3.59 -17.69
N ALA A 86 10.07 4.73 -17.32
CA ALA A 86 9.31 5.92 -16.93
C ALA A 86 8.75 6.63 -18.17
N GLY A 87 7.43 6.82 -18.23
CA GLY A 87 6.78 7.45 -19.39
C GLY A 87 7.06 8.95 -19.57
N ASN A 88 7.72 9.61 -18.61
CA ASN A 88 8.04 11.05 -18.69
C ASN A 88 9.43 11.35 -18.10
N LEU A 89 10.23 12.13 -18.83
CA LEU A 89 11.58 12.55 -18.44
C LEU A 89 11.61 13.27 -17.09
N THR A 90 10.71 14.23 -16.91
CA THR A 90 10.59 15.02 -15.66
C THR A 90 10.23 14.16 -14.46
N LEU A 91 9.42 13.11 -14.68
CA LEU A 91 9.03 12.20 -13.61
C LEU A 91 10.22 11.32 -13.19
N PHE A 92 11.01 10.87 -14.16
CA PHE A 92 12.25 10.14 -13.90
C PHE A 92 13.25 10.98 -13.10
N ILE A 93 13.49 12.24 -13.49
CA ILE A 93 14.43 13.15 -12.79
C ILE A 93 13.97 13.44 -11.36
N LYS A 94 12.68 13.79 -11.19
CA LYS A 94 12.12 14.05 -9.84
C LYS A 94 12.26 12.84 -8.94
N LYS A 95 11.98 11.63 -9.46
CA LYS A 95 12.23 10.40 -8.72
C LYS A 95 13.72 10.22 -8.45
N SER A 96 14.59 10.36 -9.44
CA SER A 96 16.04 10.14 -9.25
C SER A 96 16.67 11.05 -8.19
N ILE A 97 16.25 12.32 -8.13
CA ILE A 97 16.78 13.32 -7.18
C ILE A 97 16.13 13.17 -5.80
N PHE A 98 14.80 13.06 -5.71
CA PHE A 98 14.07 13.11 -4.45
C PHE A 98 13.74 11.73 -3.85
N SER A 99 13.75 10.66 -4.64
CA SER A 99 13.50 9.30 -4.14
C SER A 99 14.75 8.49 -3.80
N GLY A 100 15.94 9.12 -3.86
CA GLY A 100 17.18 8.56 -3.33
C GLY A 100 17.53 7.20 -3.94
N GLN A 101 18.24 7.22 -5.06
CA GLN A 101 18.70 6.05 -5.81
C GLN A 101 17.56 5.25 -6.47
N ILE A 102 17.48 5.37 -7.79
CA ILE A 102 16.75 4.39 -8.61
C ILE A 102 17.55 3.09 -8.52
N LYS A 103 17.14 2.18 -7.62
CA LYS A 103 17.64 0.80 -7.61
C LYS A 103 17.10 0.11 -8.85
N VAL A 104 17.91 0.09 -9.91
CA VAL A 104 17.66 -0.74 -11.09
C VAL A 104 17.94 -2.19 -10.68
N VAL A 105 16.92 -2.85 -10.13
CA VAL A 105 16.95 -4.30 -9.94
C VAL A 105 16.71 -4.92 -11.30
N LYS A 106 17.76 -5.50 -11.89
CA LYS A 106 17.62 -6.34 -13.07
C LYS A 106 16.85 -7.59 -12.65
N ILE A 107 15.54 -7.58 -12.86
CA ILE A 107 14.67 -8.72 -12.55
C ILE A 107 14.80 -9.69 -13.71
N ASP A 108 15.51 -10.80 -13.47
CA ASP A 108 15.39 -11.94 -14.36
C ASP A 108 13.99 -12.56 -14.19
N LYS A 109 13.22 -12.55 -15.28
CA LYS A 109 11.84 -13.04 -15.29
C LYS A 109 11.77 -14.51 -14.89
N ALA A 110 12.72 -15.34 -15.35
CA ALA A 110 12.74 -16.76 -15.05
C ALA A 110 12.98 -17.03 -13.56
N THR A 111 13.94 -16.32 -12.97
CA THR A 111 14.22 -16.38 -11.53
C THR A 111 13.03 -15.90 -10.69
N MET A 112 12.36 -14.82 -11.10
CA MET A 112 11.15 -14.33 -10.42
C MET A 112 10.02 -15.37 -10.46
N ASP A 113 9.74 -15.95 -11.64
CA ASP A 113 8.72 -16.98 -11.81
C ASP A 113 9.00 -18.20 -10.94
N TYR A 114 10.27 -18.58 -10.78
CA TYR A 114 10.69 -19.65 -9.85
C TYR A 114 10.35 -19.31 -8.40
N TYR A 115 10.72 -18.12 -7.91
CA TYR A 115 10.40 -17.69 -6.55
C TYR A 115 8.90 -17.63 -6.27
N ILE A 116 8.11 -17.17 -7.25
CA ILE A 116 6.64 -17.15 -7.14
C ILE A 116 6.11 -18.57 -6.96
N ARG A 117 6.55 -19.52 -7.80
CA ARG A 117 6.13 -20.93 -7.71
C ARG A 117 6.51 -21.56 -6.37
N LEU A 118 7.72 -21.26 -5.87
CA LEU A 118 8.17 -21.76 -4.57
C LEU A 118 7.33 -21.20 -3.42
N THR A 119 7.02 -19.90 -3.48
CA THR A 119 6.17 -19.24 -2.47
C THR A 119 4.77 -19.83 -2.48
N GLU A 120 4.19 -20.05 -3.67
CA GLU A 120 2.86 -20.64 -3.81
C GLU A 120 2.82 -22.09 -3.31
N PHE A 121 3.86 -22.88 -3.59
CA PHE A 121 4.02 -24.21 -3.04
C PHE A 121 4.02 -24.19 -1.49
N HIS A 122 4.71 -23.23 -0.87
CA HIS A 122 4.70 -23.10 0.59
C HIS A 122 3.31 -22.76 1.15
N LYS A 123 2.56 -21.88 0.48
CA LYS A 123 1.17 -21.54 0.90
C LYS A 123 0.25 -22.76 0.89
N GLN A 124 0.45 -23.71 -0.03
CA GLN A 124 -0.34 -24.94 -0.06
C GLN A 124 -0.18 -25.73 1.24
N PHE A 125 1.03 -25.83 1.81
CA PHE A 125 1.23 -26.50 3.10
C PHE A 125 0.54 -25.77 4.25
N GLN A 126 0.59 -24.44 4.27
CA GLN A 126 -0.11 -23.65 5.27
C GLN A 126 -1.62 -23.87 5.19
N ALA A 127 -2.19 -23.90 3.98
CA ALA A 127 -3.61 -24.19 3.76
C ALA A 127 -3.99 -25.59 4.26
N VAL A 128 -3.17 -26.61 3.98
CA VAL A 128 -3.40 -27.98 4.49
C VAL A 128 -3.35 -28.02 6.03
N GLY A 129 -2.38 -27.35 6.65
CA GLY A 129 -2.29 -27.27 8.12
C GLY A 129 -3.50 -26.56 8.75
N ASN A 130 -3.97 -25.48 8.15
CA ASN A 130 -5.17 -24.77 8.59
C ASN A 130 -6.42 -25.66 8.45
N ASN A 131 -6.56 -26.36 7.32
CA ASN A 131 -7.67 -27.30 7.09
C ASN A 131 -7.65 -28.45 8.10
N TYR A 132 -6.48 -29.02 8.41
CA TYR A 132 -6.34 -30.04 9.43
C TYR A 132 -6.84 -29.54 10.79
N ASN A 133 -6.41 -28.36 11.21
CA ASN A 133 -6.84 -27.74 12.47
C ASN A 133 -8.36 -27.52 12.51
N GLN A 134 -8.95 -27.08 11.40
CA GLN A 134 -10.39 -26.88 11.30
C GLN A 134 -11.16 -28.21 11.41
N VAL A 135 -10.73 -29.24 10.68
CA VAL A 135 -11.38 -30.56 10.70
C VAL A 135 -11.31 -31.19 12.08
N VAL A 136 -10.14 -31.16 12.75
CA VAL A 136 -10.00 -31.74 14.09
C VAL A 136 -10.88 -31.00 15.11
N ARG A 137 -10.94 -29.66 15.05
CA ARG A 137 -11.85 -28.88 15.90
C ARG A 137 -13.32 -29.20 15.61
N ALA A 138 -13.68 -29.35 14.35
CA ALA A 138 -15.04 -29.69 13.94
C ALA A 138 -15.44 -31.11 14.41
N LEU A 139 -14.53 -32.08 14.31
CA LEU A 139 -14.71 -33.45 14.81
C LEU A 139 -14.94 -33.47 16.31
N LYS A 140 -14.14 -32.71 17.07
CA LYS A 140 -14.25 -32.61 18.53
C LYS A 140 -15.60 -32.04 18.99
N ASN A 141 -16.12 -31.03 18.28
CA ASN A 141 -17.28 -30.26 18.74
C ASN A 141 -18.63 -30.77 18.20
N ASN A 142 -18.66 -31.39 17.01
CA ASN A 142 -19.93 -31.67 16.31
C ASN A 142 -20.27 -33.17 16.18
N PHE A 143 -19.33 -34.08 16.43
CA PHE A 143 -19.52 -35.51 16.22
C PHE A 143 -19.45 -36.30 17.53
N GLY A 144 -20.26 -37.36 17.64
CA GLY A 144 -20.14 -38.33 18.73
C GLY A 144 -18.88 -39.19 18.60
N GLU A 145 -18.33 -39.65 19.73
CA GLU A 145 -17.01 -40.30 19.84
C GLU A 145 -16.75 -41.39 18.81
N LYS A 146 -17.70 -42.34 18.63
CA LYS A 146 -17.54 -43.44 17.68
C LYS A 146 -17.34 -42.96 16.23
N ARG A 147 -18.07 -41.91 15.82
CA ARG A 147 -17.96 -41.34 14.46
C ARG A 147 -16.71 -40.48 14.33
N ALA A 148 -16.37 -39.71 15.37
CA ALA A 148 -15.16 -38.91 15.41
C ALA A 148 -13.90 -39.78 15.27
N MET A 149 -13.81 -40.90 16.00
CA MET A 149 -12.69 -41.83 15.93
C MET A 149 -12.52 -42.44 14.53
N ALA A 150 -13.61 -42.89 13.90
CA ALA A 150 -13.56 -43.44 12.54
C ALA A 150 -13.04 -42.41 11.51
N LEU A 151 -13.41 -41.12 11.66
CA LEU A 151 -12.94 -40.04 10.80
C LEU A 151 -11.47 -39.66 11.10
N LEU A 152 -11.06 -39.69 12.38
CA LEU A 152 -9.67 -39.45 12.77
C LEU A 152 -8.71 -40.49 12.18
N TYR A 153 -9.07 -41.78 12.20
CA TYR A 153 -8.24 -42.81 11.55
C TYR A 153 -8.08 -42.59 10.04
N LYS A 154 -9.13 -42.12 9.35
CA LYS A 154 -9.03 -41.75 7.94
C LYS A 154 -8.12 -40.55 7.72
N LEU A 155 -8.25 -39.53 8.57
CA LEU A 155 -7.42 -38.33 8.54
C LEU A 155 -5.95 -38.68 8.75
N GLU A 156 -5.64 -39.53 9.73
CA GLU A 156 -4.30 -40.02 10.00
C GLU A 156 -3.67 -40.72 8.79
N ARG A 157 -4.41 -41.63 8.13
CA ARG A 157 -3.90 -42.29 6.92
C ARG A 157 -3.55 -41.29 5.81
N LEU A 158 -4.41 -40.30 5.57
CA LEU A 158 -4.14 -39.25 4.58
C LEU A 158 -2.92 -38.39 4.97
N SER A 159 -2.76 -38.08 6.25
CA SER A 159 -1.59 -37.34 6.75
C SER A 159 -0.29 -38.14 6.59
N LEU A 160 -0.32 -39.46 6.76
CA LEU A 160 0.83 -40.33 6.51
C LEU A 160 1.21 -40.37 5.03
N GLU A 161 0.22 -40.48 4.13
CA GLU A 161 0.45 -40.44 2.68
C GLU A 161 1.09 -39.11 2.25
N LEU A 162 0.57 -37.99 2.77
CA LEU A 162 1.15 -36.66 2.52
C LEU A 162 2.60 -36.59 3.00
N MET A 163 2.89 -37.06 4.22
CA MET A 163 4.25 -37.08 4.76
C MET A 163 5.21 -37.87 3.86
N LEU A 164 4.76 -39.01 3.32
CA LEU A 164 5.57 -39.84 2.43
C LEU A 164 5.93 -39.08 1.13
N ILE A 165 4.97 -38.35 0.57
CA ILE A 165 5.21 -37.49 -0.60
C ILE A 165 6.20 -36.39 -0.26
N CYS A 166 6.05 -35.71 0.88
CA CYS A 166 6.99 -34.69 1.34
C CYS A 166 8.43 -35.23 1.46
N LYS A 167 8.60 -36.44 2.01
CA LYS A 167 9.91 -37.10 2.10
C LYS A 167 10.52 -37.37 0.71
N LYS A 168 9.70 -37.79 -0.26
CA LYS A 168 10.15 -37.97 -1.65
C LYS A 168 10.59 -36.64 -2.27
N VAL A 169 9.83 -35.57 -2.07
CA VAL A 169 10.20 -34.22 -2.54
C VAL A 169 11.54 -33.80 -1.91
N MET A 170 11.72 -33.96 -0.59
CA MET A 170 12.98 -33.64 0.08
C MET A 170 14.17 -34.44 -0.48
N ALA A 171 13.99 -35.75 -0.72
CA ALA A 171 15.03 -36.60 -1.29
C ALA A 171 15.42 -36.13 -2.70
N LEU A 172 14.44 -35.82 -3.56
CA LEU A 172 14.68 -35.28 -4.90
C LEU A 172 15.42 -33.94 -4.86
N THR A 173 15.07 -33.05 -3.92
CA THR A 173 15.77 -31.78 -3.72
C THR A 173 17.23 -32.00 -3.32
N GLN A 174 17.50 -32.93 -2.40
CA GLN A 174 18.86 -33.27 -1.98
C GLN A 174 19.68 -33.91 -3.12
N GLU A 175 19.06 -34.74 -3.95
CA GLU A 175 19.72 -35.30 -5.14
C GLU A 175 20.07 -34.21 -6.16
N TYR A 176 19.16 -33.26 -6.38
CA TYR A 176 19.40 -32.11 -7.24
C TYR A 176 20.56 -31.25 -6.72
N GLU A 177 20.56 -30.95 -5.42
CA GLU A 177 21.63 -30.20 -4.77
C GLU A 177 22.98 -30.90 -4.93
N ARG A 178 23.04 -32.22 -4.68
CA ARG A 178 24.27 -33.00 -4.88
C ARG A 178 24.77 -32.98 -6.33
N LYS A 179 23.86 -33.06 -7.31
CA LYS A 179 24.23 -33.12 -8.73
C LYS A 179 24.62 -31.77 -9.34
N TRP A 180 24.04 -30.67 -8.87
CA TRP A 180 24.12 -29.37 -9.57
C TRP A 180 24.59 -28.20 -8.71
N LEU A 181 24.60 -28.32 -7.38
CA LEU A 181 25.08 -27.30 -6.45
C LEU A 181 26.41 -27.65 -5.78
N GLN A 182 26.94 -28.87 -5.96
CA GLN A 182 28.31 -29.18 -5.56
C GLN A 182 29.30 -28.47 -6.49
N LYS A 183 29.88 -27.39 -5.98
CA LYS A 183 31.00 -26.66 -6.56
C LYS A 183 32.08 -26.50 -5.51
#